data_AF-A0AAN7CSM9-F1
#
_entry.id   AF-A0AAN7CSM9-F1
#
_cell.length_a   1.000
_cell.length_b   1.000
_cell.length_c   1.000
_cell.angle_alpha   90.00
_cell.angle_beta   90.00
_cell.angle_gamma   90.00
#
_symmetry.space_group_name_H-M   'P 1'
#
loop_
_entity.id
_entity.type
_entity.pdbx_description
1 polymer ?
#
loop_
_entity_poly.entity_id
_entity_poly.type
_entity_poly.pdbx_seq_one_letter_code
_entity_poly.pdbx_strand_id
1 'polypeptide(L)'
;MAQHFHQGQPQLSISPLRPRPSTTRAGDWIRALHGQEDTLLTELVESQPPGEALFELETYINGLYRAYNIESQSVRVGQQLERLRQEAQAKARRVVPFVESIRNSLGWDVREFDLRLLKHIRRSSTLSLVLGAGVSCADPCGAPSWPALVKELLQVTLDRGLERPVPISEDTENIPLHASREHAGLPLQSEASGATVVGSSISPDMQAETSRTRRVRFEQRTVREYTDVERQRAREIIRKIDAGDADDEVLKDGAELAYSLCGQHLFTYITSSLYRVQRQPSAIHRAVARLAHAQNVRDRRNPGYYPGWDVIITNNFDAFMSWALTDEGVPSAAWAMRGEELAGDPNTFALRQGQECQWTQSVLHLHGYTPPRLFLITNVRFVFATSQYTETYSQERPAIFRKVMNEYLEDPIHVALYVGCSFADQNMNGLLETAIQRAPGRYHYALLKWPRKRRGIVPTVEELRTEEQRYLAMGVRPIWFDDFAEIPHMISRLE
;
A
#
# COMPACT_ATOMS: atom_id res chain seq x y z
N MET A 1 -21.18 -55.69 29.46
CA MET A 1 -20.62 -55.43 28.12
C MET A 1 -20.62 -53.93 27.87
N ALA A 2 -19.59 -53.22 28.34
CA ALA A 2 -19.39 -51.81 28.08
C ALA A 2 -18.10 -51.68 27.26
N GLN A 3 -18.21 -51.37 25.98
CA GLN A 3 -17.06 -51.15 25.09
C GLN A 3 -16.69 -49.66 25.13
N HIS A 4 -15.50 -49.39 25.65
CA HIS A 4 -14.84 -48.10 25.57
C HIS A 4 -14.44 -47.80 24.13
N PHE A 5 -15.06 -46.78 23.53
CA PHE A 5 -14.53 -46.12 22.33
C PHE A 5 -13.44 -45.12 22.75
N HIS A 6 -12.18 -45.55 22.69
CA HIS A 6 -11.07 -44.61 22.61
C HIS A 6 -11.02 -44.04 21.19
N GLN A 7 -11.59 -42.85 21.01
CA GLN A 7 -11.27 -42.01 19.86
C GLN A 7 -9.83 -41.54 20.01
N GLY A 8 -8.93 -42.12 19.21
CA GLY A 8 -7.57 -41.64 19.07
C GLY A 8 -7.60 -40.20 18.56
N GLN A 9 -7.07 -39.27 19.35
CA GLN A 9 -6.73 -37.95 18.82
C GLN A 9 -5.72 -38.14 17.70
N PRO A 10 -5.93 -37.56 16.50
CA PRO A 10 -4.94 -37.59 15.46
C PRO A 10 -3.69 -36.91 16.00
N GLN A 11 -2.59 -37.66 16.10
CA GLN A 11 -1.27 -37.08 16.31
C GLN A 11 -1.08 -36.01 15.23
N LEU A 12 -0.90 -34.75 15.66
CA LEU A 12 -0.52 -33.65 14.80
C LEU A 12 0.83 -33.99 14.16
N SER A 13 0.76 -34.65 13.00
CA SER A 13 1.89 -34.81 12.09
C SER A 13 2.49 -33.42 11.91
N ILE A 14 3.75 -33.25 12.31
CA ILE A 14 4.50 -32.01 12.13
C ILE A 14 4.51 -31.76 10.63
N SER A 15 3.63 -30.86 10.17
CA SER A 15 3.44 -30.58 8.75
C SER A 15 4.80 -30.31 8.11
N PRO A 16 5.19 -31.03 7.05
CA PRO A 16 6.52 -30.96 6.42
C PRO A 16 6.84 -29.58 5.80
N LEU A 17 5.91 -28.63 5.90
CA LEU A 17 5.97 -27.27 5.37
C LEU A 17 6.21 -26.22 6.47
N ARG A 18 6.66 -26.63 7.66
CA ARG A 18 7.00 -25.66 8.71
C ARG A 18 8.35 -25.02 8.38
N PRO A 19 8.42 -23.70 8.11
CA PRO A 19 9.69 -23.00 7.96
C PRO A 19 10.42 -23.06 9.28
N ARG A 20 11.57 -23.73 9.29
CA ARG A 20 12.47 -23.83 10.43
C ARG A 20 13.90 -24.13 9.94
N PRO A 21 14.93 -23.71 10.67
CA PRO A 21 16.30 -24.15 10.39
C PRO A 21 16.42 -25.67 10.43
N SER A 22 17.32 -26.22 9.62
CA SER A 22 17.72 -27.62 9.70
C SER A 22 18.38 -27.88 11.05
N THR A 23 17.77 -28.74 11.85
CA THR A 23 18.31 -29.08 13.18
C THR A 23 19.36 -30.19 13.11
N THR A 24 19.42 -30.94 12.00
CA THR A 24 20.27 -32.12 11.86
C THR A 24 21.49 -31.91 10.97
N ARG A 25 21.43 -30.96 10.03
CA ARG A 25 22.47 -30.75 9.01
C ARG A 25 22.90 -29.28 8.86
N ALA A 26 22.78 -28.47 9.92
CA ALA A 26 23.13 -27.05 9.88
C ALA A 26 24.57 -26.77 9.39
N GLY A 27 25.55 -27.58 9.82
CA GLY A 27 26.93 -27.46 9.37
C GLY A 27 27.13 -27.74 7.87
N ASP A 28 26.39 -28.72 7.34
CA ASP A 28 26.44 -29.06 5.92
C ASP A 28 25.81 -27.96 5.06
N TRP A 29 24.70 -27.36 5.51
CA TRP A 29 24.10 -26.20 4.84
C TRP A 29 25.07 -25.02 4.75
N ILE A 30 25.75 -24.70 5.86
CA ILE A 30 26.77 -23.64 5.87
C ILE A 30 27.88 -23.96 4.86
N ARG A 31 28.38 -25.21 4.84
CA ARG A 31 29.42 -25.64 3.90
C ARG A 31 28.96 -25.58 2.45
N ALA A 32 27.77 -26.09 2.13
CA ALA A 32 27.22 -26.09 0.79
C ALA A 32 27.03 -24.65 0.27
N LEU A 33 26.43 -23.79 1.09
CA LEU A 33 26.07 -22.43 0.69
C LEU A 33 27.30 -21.51 0.63
N HIS A 34 28.14 -21.48 1.68
CA HIS A 34 29.30 -20.60 1.73
C HIS A 34 30.55 -21.18 1.06
N GLY A 35 30.75 -22.50 1.12
CA GLY A 35 31.84 -23.22 0.46
C GLY A 35 31.61 -23.47 -1.03
N GLN A 36 30.41 -23.16 -1.54
CA GLN A 36 30.05 -23.30 -2.95
C GLN A 36 30.10 -24.75 -3.46
N GLU A 37 29.73 -25.70 -2.61
CA GLU A 37 29.72 -27.13 -2.93
C GLU A 37 28.36 -27.54 -3.55
N ASP A 38 28.17 -27.32 -4.86
CA ASP A 38 26.89 -27.56 -5.55
C ASP A 38 26.39 -29.01 -5.45
N THR A 39 27.30 -29.99 -5.41
CA THR A 39 26.94 -31.41 -5.20
C THR A 39 26.33 -31.64 -3.82
N LEU A 40 26.95 -31.06 -2.77
CA LEU A 40 26.42 -31.15 -1.41
C LEU A 40 25.10 -30.38 -1.28
N LEU A 41 24.97 -29.24 -1.96
CA LEU A 41 23.73 -28.47 -1.99
C LEU A 41 22.59 -29.28 -2.61
N THR A 42 22.85 -29.98 -3.71
CA THR A 42 21.89 -30.87 -4.38
C THR A 42 21.47 -32.00 -3.43
N GLU A 43 22.44 -32.67 -2.79
CA GLU A 43 22.17 -33.73 -1.81
C GLU A 43 21.31 -33.23 -0.65
N LEU A 44 21.59 -32.05 -0.11
CA LEU A 44 20.82 -31.45 0.98
C LEU A 44 19.38 -31.13 0.56
N VAL A 45 19.20 -30.57 -0.64
CA VAL A 45 17.87 -30.26 -1.19
C VAL A 45 17.04 -31.53 -1.41
N GLU A 46 17.66 -32.62 -1.87
CA GLU A 46 16.98 -33.90 -2.12
C GLU A 46 16.70 -34.70 -0.84
N SER A 47 17.57 -34.59 0.18
CA SER A 47 17.50 -35.41 1.39
C SER A 47 16.76 -34.77 2.57
N GLN A 48 16.61 -33.44 2.59
CA GLN A 48 15.94 -32.73 3.69
C GLN A 48 14.44 -32.52 3.42
N PRO A 49 13.60 -32.36 4.47
CA PRO A 49 12.21 -31.97 4.29
C PRO A 49 12.10 -30.67 3.46
N PRO A 50 11.21 -30.59 2.46
CA PRO A 50 11.11 -29.44 1.57
C PRO A 50 10.97 -28.09 2.29
N GLY A 51 10.20 -28.03 3.37
CA GLY A 51 10.04 -26.81 4.17
C GLY A 51 11.30 -26.36 4.91
N GLU A 52 12.18 -27.29 5.29
CA GLU A 52 13.47 -26.96 5.92
C GLU A 52 14.48 -26.50 4.86
N ALA A 53 14.61 -27.24 3.77
CA ALA A 53 15.49 -26.88 2.66
C ALA A 53 15.12 -25.50 2.09
N LEU A 54 13.84 -25.27 1.83
CA LEU A 54 13.37 -23.98 1.32
C LEU A 54 13.63 -22.84 2.32
N PHE A 55 13.45 -23.08 3.62
CA PHE A 55 13.73 -22.08 4.65
C PHE A 55 15.22 -21.71 4.72
N GLU A 56 16.12 -22.70 4.62
CA GLU A 56 17.57 -22.45 4.60
C GLU A 56 18.00 -21.62 3.39
N LEU A 57 17.51 -21.97 2.20
CA LEU A 57 17.82 -21.24 0.96
C LEU A 57 17.30 -19.80 0.98
N GLU A 58 16.04 -19.60 1.40
CA GLU A 58 15.43 -18.25 1.51
C GLU A 58 16.14 -17.41 2.59
N THR A 59 16.51 -18.01 3.72
CA THR A 59 17.26 -17.34 4.78
C THR A 59 18.67 -16.96 4.32
N TYR A 60 19.33 -17.83 3.55
CA TYR A 60 20.64 -17.54 2.97
C TYR A 60 20.59 -16.37 1.99
N ILE A 61 19.64 -16.35 1.05
CA ILE A 61 19.46 -15.23 0.11
C ILE A 61 19.25 -13.92 0.86
N ASN A 62 18.37 -13.91 1.87
CA ASN A 62 18.15 -12.74 2.71
C ASN A 62 19.41 -12.33 3.50
N GLY A 63 20.17 -13.30 3.99
CA GLY A 63 21.43 -13.09 4.70
C GLY A 63 22.50 -12.42 3.82
N LEU A 64 22.62 -12.82 2.56
CA LEU A 64 23.53 -12.20 1.59
C LEU A 64 23.26 -10.70 1.44
N TYR A 65 21.99 -10.34 1.24
CA TYR A 65 21.61 -8.95 1.03
C TYR A 65 21.64 -8.11 2.31
N ARG A 66 21.35 -8.70 3.47
CA ARG A 66 21.54 -8.05 4.76
C ARG A 66 23.01 -7.73 5.03
N ALA A 67 23.91 -8.69 4.78
CA ALA A 67 25.35 -8.47 4.92
C ALA A 67 25.82 -7.34 4.01
N TYR A 68 25.39 -7.35 2.74
CA TYR A 68 25.66 -6.27 1.79
C TYR A 68 25.17 -4.90 2.28
N ASN A 69 23.94 -4.79 2.79
CA ASN A 69 23.39 -3.51 3.26
C ASN A 69 24.13 -2.99 4.52
N ILE A 70 24.55 -3.88 5.43
CA ILE A 70 25.35 -3.49 6.60
C ILE A 70 26.73 -2.96 6.18
N GLU A 71 27.38 -3.63 5.23
CA GLU A 71 28.69 -3.23 4.73
C GLU A 71 28.62 -1.93 3.91
N SER A 72 27.54 -1.73 3.13
CA SER A 72 27.34 -0.52 2.32
C SER A 72 27.27 0.76 3.15
N GLN A 73 26.69 0.68 4.35
CA GLN A 73 26.62 1.80 5.30
C GLN A 73 28.00 2.15 5.89
N SER A 74 28.95 1.22 5.85
CA SER A 74 30.29 1.39 6.44
C SER A 74 31.36 1.79 5.40
N VAL A 75 31.15 1.46 4.12
CA VAL A 75 32.13 1.64 3.04
C VAL A 75 31.85 2.93 2.24
N ARG A 76 32.82 3.85 2.19
CA ARG A 76 32.70 5.13 1.45
C ARG A 76 33.12 5.06 -0.03
N VAL A 77 33.61 3.91 -0.52
CA VAL A 77 34.20 3.77 -1.87
C VAL A 77 33.28 2.99 -2.80
N GLY A 78 32.73 3.66 -3.83
CA GLY A 78 31.73 3.10 -4.73
C GLY A 78 32.15 1.82 -5.48
N GLN A 79 33.44 1.67 -5.83
CA GLN A 79 33.92 0.46 -6.52
C GLN A 79 33.88 -0.79 -5.63
N GLN A 80 34.14 -0.66 -4.33
CA GLN A 80 34.07 -1.78 -3.39
C GLN A 80 32.62 -2.20 -3.16
N LEU A 81 31.71 -1.22 -3.05
CA LEU A 81 30.28 -1.48 -2.91
C LEU A 81 29.72 -2.27 -4.10
N GLU A 82 30.09 -1.90 -5.33
CA GLU A 82 29.63 -2.59 -6.52
C GLU A 82 30.14 -4.04 -6.59
N ARG A 83 31.38 -4.31 -6.16
CA ARG A 83 31.90 -5.68 -6.07
C ARG A 83 31.12 -6.54 -5.07
N LEU A 84 30.87 -6.03 -3.87
CA LEU A 84 30.10 -6.74 -2.84
C LEU A 84 28.69 -7.06 -3.32
N ARG A 85 28.07 -6.11 -4.04
CA ARG A 85 26.76 -6.30 -4.66
C ARG A 85 26.79 -7.41 -5.70
N GLN A 86 27.74 -7.37 -6.63
CA GLN A 86 27.88 -8.37 -7.69
C GLN A 86 28.13 -9.77 -7.11
N GLU A 87 28.93 -9.86 -6.03
CA GLU A 87 29.17 -11.11 -5.33
C GLU A 87 27.88 -11.67 -4.69
N ALA A 88 27.13 -10.83 -3.97
CA ALA A 88 25.84 -11.21 -3.39
C ALA A 88 24.84 -11.67 -4.47
N GLN A 89 24.78 -10.95 -5.59
CA GLN A 89 23.93 -11.31 -6.73
C GLN A 89 24.35 -12.65 -7.37
N ALA A 90 25.65 -12.89 -7.56
CA ALA A 90 26.14 -14.15 -8.12
C ALA A 90 25.80 -15.33 -7.22
N LYS A 91 26.01 -15.19 -5.90
CA LYS A 91 25.67 -16.21 -4.90
C LYS A 91 24.16 -16.48 -4.86
N ALA A 92 23.33 -15.43 -4.89
CA ALA A 92 21.88 -15.58 -4.91
C ALA A 92 21.40 -16.29 -6.19
N ARG A 93 21.88 -15.87 -7.37
CA ARG A 93 21.53 -16.48 -8.67
C ARG A 93 21.88 -17.97 -8.73
N ARG A 94 22.94 -18.40 -8.06
CA ARG A 94 23.31 -19.83 -7.95
C ARG A 94 22.27 -20.65 -7.18
N VAL A 95 21.67 -20.07 -6.14
CA VAL A 95 20.74 -20.75 -5.22
C VAL A 95 19.30 -20.73 -5.74
N VAL A 96 18.91 -19.71 -6.51
CA VAL A 96 17.54 -19.55 -7.05
C VAL A 96 16.99 -20.81 -7.74
N PRO A 97 17.73 -21.52 -8.63
CA PRO A 97 17.21 -22.74 -9.26
C PRO A 97 16.78 -23.83 -8.26
N PHE A 98 17.47 -23.96 -7.12
CA PHE A 98 17.10 -24.91 -6.06
C PHE A 98 15.82 -24.48 -5.34
N VAL A 99 15.68 -23.18 -5.08
CA VAL A 99 14.44 -22.59 -4.52
C VAL A 99 13.26 -22.90 -5.44
N GLU A 100 13.38 -22.60 -6.74
CA GLU A 100 12.30 -22.85 -7.70
C GLU A 100 11.99 -24.34 -7.86
N SER A 101 13.01 -25.21 -7.82
CA SER A 101 12.80 -26.67 -7.86
C SER A 101 11.95 -27.17 -6.69
N ILE A 102 12.27 -26.74 -5.46
CA ILE A 102 11.50 -27.12 -4.27
C ILE A 102 10.09 -26.53 -4.33
N ARG A 103 9.94 -25.26 -4.72
CA ARG A 103 8.62 -24.62 -4.82
C ARG A 103 7.72 -25.32 -5.84
N ASN A 104 8.28 -25.72 -6.99
CA ASN A 104 7.57 -26.49 -8.01
C ASN A 104 7.13 -27.87 -7.49
N SER A 105 7.97 -28.54 -6.68
CA SER A 105 7.60 -29.85 -6.10
C SER A 105 6.51 -29.74 -5.03
N LEU A 106 6.43 -28.61 -4.33
CA LEU A 106 5.36 -28.31 -3.38
C LEU A 106 4.03 -27.97 -4.06
N GLY A 107 4.05 -27.48 -5.29
CA GLY A 107 2.87 -27.09 -6.04
C GLY A 107 1.98 -26.14 -5.24
N TRP A 108 0.68 -26.45 -5.14
CA TRP A 108 -0.28 -25.59 -4.45
C TRP A 108 0.00 -25.39 -2.95
N ASP A 109 0.64 -26.36 -2.31
CA ASP A 109 0.90 -26.32 -0.87
C ASP A 109 2.01 -25.33 -0.49
N VAL A 110 2.75 -24.79 -1.47
CA VAL A 110 3.75 -23.74 -1.24
C VAL A 110 3.16 -22.52 -0.51
N ARG A 111 1.86 -22.24 -0.71
CA ARG A 111 1.15 -21.16 -0.03
C ARG A 111 1.20 -21.29 1.50
N GLU A 112 1.19 -22.51 2.02
CA GLU A 112 1.21 -22.79 3.46
C GLU A 112 2.60 -22.50 4.04
N PHE A 113 3.65 -22.80 3.28
CA PHE A 113 5.01 -22.39 3.61
C PHE A 113 5.13 -20.87 3.58
N ASP A 114 4.66 -20.20 2.52
CA ASP A 114 4.80 -18.75 2.36
C ASP A 114 4.09 -17.96 3.47
N LEU A 115 2.87 -18.33 3.85
CA LEU A 115 2.17 -17.70 4.97
C LEU A 115 2.95 -17.84 6.29
N ARG A 116 3.57 -19.00 6.52
CA ARG A 116 4.39 -19.21 7.71
C ARG A 116 5.73 -18.47 7.63
N LEU A 117 6.31 -18.33 6.44
CA LEU A 117 7.53 -17.55 6.22
C LEU A 117 7.24 -16.06 6.46
N LEU A 118 6.15 -15.53 5.90
CA LEU A 118 5.69 -14.16 6.12
C LEU A 118 5.46 -13.85 7.61
N LYS A 119 4.91 -14.80 8.38
CA LYS A 119 4.82 -14.68 9.84
C LYS A 119 6.19 -14.50 10.51
N HIS A 120 7.22 -15.25 10.09
CA HIS A 120 8.58 -15.09 10.61
C HIS A 120 9.15 -13.72 10.23
N ILE A 121 8.97 -13.30 8.97
CA ILE A 121 9.42 -11.99 8.48
C ILE A 121 8.75 -10.85 9.27
N ARG A 122 7.43 -10.94 9.50
CA ARG A 122 6.67 -9.97 10.31
C ARG A 122 7.21 -9.87 11.73
N ARG A 123 7.52 -10.98 12.38
CA ARG A 123 8.09 -11.00 13.75
C ARG A 123 9.47 -10.36 13.84
N SER A 124 10.19 -10.29 12.72
CA SER A 124 11.44 -9.52 12.62
C SER A 124 11.22 -8.04 12.26
N SER A 125 9.95 -7.59 12.19
CA SER A 125 9.49 -6.27 11.79
C SER A 125 9.98 -5.81 10.42
N THR A 126 10.24 -6.72 9.48
CA THR A 126 10.65 -6.38 8.10
C THR A 126 9.57 -6.70 7.07
N LEU A 127 8.31 -6.91 7.51
CA LEU A 127 7.18 -7.11 6.62
C LEU A 127 6.37 -5.82 6.50
N SER A 128 6.48 -5.18 5.35
CA SER A 128 5.65 -4.07 4.89
C SER A 128 4.40 -4.59 4.21
N LEU A 129 3.32 -3.83 4.31
CA LEU A 129 2.04 -4.15 3.68
C LEU A 129 1.75 -3.14 2.58
N VAL A 130 1.29 -3.60 1.41
CA VAL A 130 0.86 -2.72 0.32
C VAL A 130 -0.61 -2.98 0.02
N LEU A 131 -1.44 -1.96 0.23
CA LEU A 131 -2.90 -2.03 0.12
C LEU A 131 -3.37 -1.36 -1.16
N GLY A 132 -4.02 -2.14 -2.02
CA GLY A 132 -4.70 -1.64 -3.22
C GLY A 132 -6.19 -1.39 -2.98
N ALA A 133 -6.86 -0.90 -4.03
CA ALA A 133 -8.28 -0.53 -3.98
C ALA A 133 -9.20 -1.70 -3.63
N GLY A 134 -8.79 -2.95 -3.93
CA GLY A 134 -9.56 -4.15 -3.57
C GLY A 134 -9.83 -4.27 -2.06
N VAL A 135 -8.98 -3.68 -1.22
CA VAL A 135 -9.16 -3.68 0.24
C VAL A 135 -10.32 -2.79 0.67
N SER A 136 -10.49 -1.62 0.04
CA SER A 136 -11.60 -0.69 0.28
C SER A 136 -12.87 -1.07 -0.47
N CYS A 137 -12.75 -1.75 -1.61
CA CYS A 137 -13.91 -2.29 -2.33
C CYS A 137 -14.57 -3.47 -1.58
N ALA A 138 -13.81 -4.22 -0.79
CA ALA A 138 -14.30 -5.37 -0.06
C ALA A 138 -15.33 -5.01 1.02
N ASP A 139 -16.23 -5.94 1.31
CA ASP A 139 -17.25 -5.77 2.33
C ASP A 139 -16.67 -5.64 3.77
N PRO A 140 -17.35 -4.92 4.67
CA PRO A 140 -18.54 -4.08 4.43
C PRO A 140 -18.21 -2.66 3.93
N CYS A 141 -16.97 -2.40 3.46
CA CYS A 141 -16.56 -1.05 3.10
C CYS A 141 -17.26 -0.57 1.83
N GLY A 142 -17.19 -1.35 0.74
CA GLY A 142 -17.90 -1.02 -0.50
C GLY A 142 -17.53 0.36 -1.07
N ALA A 143 -16.25 0.75 -0.95
CA ALA A 143 -15.73 1.91 -1.66
C ALA A 143 -15.82 1.67 -3.18
N PRO A 144 -16.01 2.71 -4.00
CA PRO A 144 -16.04 2.55 -5.45
C PRO A 144 -14.72 1.98 -5.96
N SER A 145 -14.80 1.05 -6.91
CA SER A 145 -13.65 0.66 -7.73
C SER A 145 -13.18 1.84 -8.58
N TRP A 146 -11.98 1.78 -9.16
CA TRP A 146 -11.48 2.84 -10.02
C TRP A 146 -12.42 3.15 -11.23
N PRO A 147 -12.95 2.15 -11.97
CA PRO A 147 -13.99 2.40 -12.97
C PRO A 147 -15.23 3.10 -12.42
N ALA A 148 -15.73 2.66 -11.26
CA ALA A 148 -16.91 3.24 -10.65
C ALA A 148 -16.66 4.70 -10.20
N LEU A 149 -15.48 4.98 -9.67
CA LEU A 149 -15.07 6.32 -9.26
C LEU A 149 -14.92 7.24 -10.47
N VAL A 150 -14.22 6.82 -11.53
CA VAL A 150 -14.08 7.62 -12.77
C VAL A 150 -15.45 7.93 -13.37
N LYS A 151 -16.32 6.92 -13.47
CA LYS A 151 -17.70 7.11 -13.94
C LYS A 151 -18.45 8.13 -13.10
N GLU A 152 -18.43 7.98 -11.77
CA GLU A 152 -19.14 8.89 -10.87
C GLU A 152 -18.63 10.33 -11.01
N LEU A 153 -17.31 10.52 -11.07
CA LEU A 153 -16.71 11.85 -11.23
C LEU A 153 -17.14 12.49 -12.56
N LEU A 154 -17.05 11.75 -13.67
CA LEU A 154 -17.48 12.24 -14.99
C LEU A 154 -18.97 12.57 -15.03
N GLN A 155 -19.82 11.76 -14.38
CA GLN A 155 -21.26 12.03 -14.31
C GLN A 155 -21.55 13.32 -13.54
N VAL A 156 -20.96 13.47 -12.35
CA VAL A 156 -21.12 14.68 -11.53
C VAL A 156 -20.66 15.92 -12.28
N THR A 157 -19.51 15.85 -12.96
CA THR A 157 -18.97 17.00 -13.69
C THR A 157 -19.68 17.28 -15.01
N LEU A 158 -20.30 16.27 -15.65
CA LEU A 158 -21.17 16.46 -16.82
C LEU A 158 -22.46 17.20 -16.45
N ASP A 159 -23.04 16.84 -15.31
CA ASP A 159 -24.32 17.37 -14.85
C ASP A 159 -24.19 18.79 -14.30
N ARG A 160 -23.11 19.07 -13.57
CA ARG A 160 -22.95 20.32 -12.81
C ARG A 160 -21.84 21.24 -13.29
N GLY A 161 -20.91 20.73 -14.10
CA GLY A 161 -19.63 21.38 -14.36
C GLY A 161 -18.75 21.45 -13.11
N LEU A 162 -17.78 22.36 -13.11
CA LEU A 162 -17.03 22.74 -11.93
C LEU A 162 -17.82 23.80 -11.16
N GLU A 163 -18.45 23.41 -10.05
CA GLU A 163 -19.04 24.34 -9.10
C GLU A 163 -18.00 24.85 -8.10
N ARG A 164 -18.05 26.14 -7.77
CA ARG A 164 -17.29 26.73 -6.67
C ARG A 164 -18.21 27.56 -5.77
N PRO A 165 -17.99 27.54 -4.44
CA PRO A 165 -18.61 28.49 -3.55
C PRO A 165 -18.07 29.89 -3.86
N VAL A 166 -18.95 30.78 -4.32
CA VAL A 166 -18.66 32.19 -4.56
C VAL A 166 -19.38 32.99 -3.47
N PRO A 167 -18.73 33.96 -2.81
CA PRO A 167 -19.41 34.84 -1.87
C PRO A 167 -20.62 35.51 -2.53
N ILE A 168 -21.74 35.61 -1.80
CA ILE A 168 -22.89 36.36 -2.29
C ILE A 168 -22.50 37.84 -2.35
N SER A 169 -22.76 38.52 -3.48
CA SER A 169 -22.29 39.88 -3.76
C SER A 169 -22.66 40.88 -2.66
N GLU A 170 -23.88 40.78 -2.11
CA GLU A 170 -24.39 41.59 -0.99
C GLU A 170 -23.48 41.58 0.25
N ASP A 171 -22.87 40.43 0.55
CA ASP A 171 -22.01 40.25 1.72
C ASP A 171 -20.59 40.79 1.45
N THR A 172 -20.18 40.88 0.17
CA THR A 172 -18.87 41.39 -0.25
C THR A 172 -18.82 42.90 -0.50
N GLU A 173 -19.94 43.52 -0.89
CA GLU A 173 -20.01 44.96 -1.18
C GLU A 173 -19.74 45.84 0.06
N ASN A 174 -19.87 45.27 1.26
CA ASN A 174 -19.62 45.94 2.54
C ASN A 174 -18.23 45.63 3.14
N ILE A 175 -17.36 44.91 2.44
CA ILE A 175 -16.00 44.58 2.89
C ILE A 175 -15.04 45.69 2.41
N PRO A 176 -14.38 46.43 3.32
CA PRO A 176 -13.41 47.44 2.92
C PRO A 176 -12.32 46.84 2.03
N LEU A 177 -12.08 47.45 0.86
CA LEU A 177 -11.15 47.00 -0.18
C LEU A 177 -9.73 46.65 0.31
N HIS A 178 -9.33 47.18 1.47
CA HIS A 178 -8.03 46.96 2.09
C HIS A 178 -7.89 45.56 2.73
N ALA A 179 -8.99 44.92 3.13
CA ALA A 179 -8.98 43.57 3.73
C ALA A 179 -9.02 42.44 2.69
N SER A 180 -9.38 42.73 1.43
CA SER A 180 -9.63 41.73 0.39
C SER A 180 -8.36 41.18 -0.28
N ARG A 181 -7.19 41.83 -0.10
CA ARG A 181 -5.94 41.43 -0.76
C ARG A 181 -5.10 40.40 0.02
N GLU A 182 -5.26 40.30 1.34
CA GLU A 182 -4.46 39.37 2.17
C GLU A 182 -5.08 37.97 2.32
N HIS A 183 -6.33 37.75 1.88
CA HIS A 183 -7.07 36.50 2.12
C HIS A 183 -7.25 35.60 0.90
N ALA A 184 -6.64 35.92 -0.25
CA ALA A 184 -6.76 35.15 -1.49
C ALA A 184 -6.14 33.73 -1.45
N GLY A 185 -5.61 33.28 -0.31
CA GLY A 185 -4.96 31.97 -0.15
C GLY A 185 -5.32 31.19 1.13
N LEU A 186 -6.24 31.67 1.98
CA LEU A 186 -6.65 30.96 3.19
C LEU A 186 -7.98 30.22 2.98
N PRO A 187 -8.12 28.94 3.40
CA PRO A 187 -9.36 28.21 3.25
C PRO A 187 -10.40 28.67 4.28
N LEU A 188 -11.63 28.82 3.79
CA LEU A 188 -12.84 29.20 4.52
C LEU A 188 -13.35 28.05 5.40
N GLN A 189 -13.63 28.31 6.68
CA GLN A 189 -14.34 27.39 7.56
C GLN A 189 -15.85 27.41 7.27
N SER A 190 -16.31 26.50 6.41
CA SER A 190 -17.74 26.30 6.14
C SER A 190 -18.35 25.41 7.23
N GLU A 191 -19.16 25.97 8.13
CA GLU A 191 -20.11 25.13 8.87
C GLU A 191 -21.20 24.63 7.89
N ALA A 192 -21.78 23.47 8.16
CA ALA A 192 -22.82 22.83 7.34
C ALA A 192 -24.10 23.68 7.12
N SER A 193 -24.14 24.93 7.63
CA SER A 193 -25.17 25.94 7.39
C SER A 193 -24.62 27.17 6.65
N GLY A 194 -23.97 26.96 5.50
CA GLY A 194 -23.77 28.00 4.46
C GLY A 194 -23.08 29.29 4.90
N ALA A 195 -22.25 29.26 5.94
CA ALA A 195 -21.68 30.46 6.53
C ALA A 195 -20.29 30.23 7.11
N THR A 196 -19.39 31.17 6.81
CA THR A 196 -18.02 31.18 7.32
C THR A 196 -17.78 32.41 8.19
N VAL A 197 -17.04 32.23 9.29
CA VAL A 197 -16.51 33.31 10.15
C VAL A 197 -15.10 33.67 9.70
N VAL A 198 -14.87 34.93 9.32
CA VAL A 198 -13.52 35.46 9.03
C VAL A 198 -13.07 36.29 10.23
N GLY A 199 -11.94 35.90 10.85
CA GLY A 199 -11.29 36.67 11.91
C GLY A 199 -10.04 37.37 11.37
N SER A 200 -9.93 38.68 11.55
CA SER A 200 -8.70 39.42 11.27
C SER A 200 -7.75 39.31 12.47
N SER A 201 -6.56 38.71 12.31
CA SER A 201 -5.49 38.87 13.31
C SER A 201 -4.80 40.21 13.09
N ILE A 202 -4.98 41.16 14.01
CA ILE A 202 -4.32 42.46 13.97
C ILE A 202 -3.19 42.47 15.00
N SER A 203 -2.08 43.14 14.63
CA SER A 203 -0.87 43.40 15.42
C SER A 203 -1.16 43.93 16.84
N PRO A 204 -0.22 43.79 17.80
CA PRO A 204 -0.48 43.93 19.24
C PRO A 204 -0.79 45.35 19.76
N ASP A 205 -0.83 46.38 18.91
CA ASP A 205 -0.78 47.78 19.35
C ASP A 205 -2.03 48.63 19.06
N MET A 206 -3.19 48.00 18.80
CA MET A 206 -4.48 48.73 18.75
C MET A 206 -5.46 48.20 19.80
N GLN A 207 -5.58 48.96 20.89
CA GLN A 207 -6.59 48.74 21.93
C GLN A 207 -8.00 49.10 21.41
N ALA A 208 -8.94 48.20 21.70
CA ALA A 208 -10.40 48.43 21.78
C ALA A 208 -11.23 48.57 20.48
N GLU A 209 -10.89 47.85 19.40
CA GLU A 209 -11.91 47.51 18.40
C GLU A 209 -12.48 46.11 18.69
N THR A 210 -13.75 46.07 19.11
CA THR A 210 -14.53 44.84 19.24
C THR A 210 -14.41 44.02 17.96
N SER A 211 -13.85 42.82 18.04
CA SER A 211 -13.75 41.90 16.90
C SER A 211 -15.15 41.63 16.34
N ARG A 212 -15.51 42.32 15.26
CA ARG A 212 -16.79 42.13 14.58
C ARG A 212 -16.69 40.86 13.74
N THR A 213 -17.18 39.76 14.29
CA THR A 213 -17.43 38.53 13.55
C THR A 213 -18.39 38.83 12.40
N ARG A 214 -17.91 38.79 11.15
CA ARG A 214 -18.76 38.90 9.96
C ARG A 214 -19.06 37.52 9.40
N ARG A 215 -20.34 37.27 9.15
CA ARG A 215 -20.84 36.05 8.51
C ARG A 215 -20.87 36.30 6.99
N VAL A 216 -20.07 35.57 6.23
CA VAL A 216 -20.12 35.62 4.75
C VAL A 216 -20.88 34.40 4.27
N ARG A 217 -21.95 34.62 3.49
CA ARG A 217 -22.71 33.56 2.81
C ARG A 217 -22.09 33.28 1.44
N PHE A 218 -22.18 32.03 1.02
CA PHE A 218 -21.66 31.55 -0.25
C PHE A 218 -22.78 30.88 -1.05
N GLU A 219 -22.79 31.10 -2.36
CA GLU A 219 -23.62 30.37 -3.31
C GLU A 219 -22.74 29.50 -4.22
N GLN A 220 -23.24 28.34 -4.62
CA GLN A 220 -22.54 27.49 -5.59
C GLN A 220 -22.77 28.06 -6.99
N ARG A 221 -21.69 28.44 -7.68
CA ARG A 221 -21.74 28.83 -9.09
C ARG A 221 -20.91 27.89 -9.93
N THR A 222 -21.45 27.47 -11.07
CA THR A 222 -20.68 26.79 -12.11
C THR A 222 -19.69 27.78 -12.70
N VAL A 223 -18.40 27.53 -12.50
CA VAL A 223 -17.30 28.37 -12.99
C VAL A 223 -16.68 27.86 -14.28
N ARG A 224 -16.90 26.58 -14.62
CA ARG A 224 -16.43 25.97 -15.86
C ARG A 224 -17.28 24.77 -16.22
N GLU A 225 -17.47 24.54 -17.51
CA GLU A 225 -18.13 23.35 -18.05
C GLU A 225 -17.26 22.67 -19.11
N TYR A 226 -17.62 21.44 -19.44
CA TYR A 226 -17.09 20.76 -20.62
C TYR A 226 -17.60 21.40 -21.91
N THR A 227 -16.71 21.52 -22.88
CA THR A 227 -17.06 21.77 -24.30
C THR A 227 -17.87 20.61 -24.87
N ASP A 228 -18.57 20.80 -25.99
CA ASP A 228 -19.36 19.73 -26.62
C ASP A 228 -18.53 18.49 -26.96
N VAL A 229 -17.28 18.70 -27.40
CA VAL A 229 -16.33 17.63 -27.71
C VAL A 229 -15.96 16.85 -26.43
N GLU A 230 -15.64 17.56 -25.34
CA GLU A 230 -15.34 16.94 -24.05
C GLU A 230 -16.58 16.23 -23.47
N ARG A 231 -17.79 16.79 -23.61
CA ARG A 231 -19.04 16.15 -23.18
C ARG A 231 -19.28 14.83 -23.93
N GLN A 232 -19.08 14.83 -25.24
CA GLN A 232 -19.22 13.62 -26.06
C GLN A 232 -18.17 12.57 -25.66
N ARG A 233 -16.92 13.00 -25.42
CA ARG A 233 -15.84 12.12 -24.95
C ARG A 233 -16.16 11.50 -23.59
N ALA A 234 -16.60 12.30 -22.61
CA ALA A 234 -16.98 11.82 -21.28
C ALA A 234 -18.12 10.79 -21.35
N ARG A 235 -19.15 11.05 -22.17
CA ARG A 235 -20.27 10.12 -22.38
C ARG A 235 -19.82 8.80 -23.01
N GLU A 236 -18.91 8.85 -23.97
CA GLU A 236 -18.36 7.65 -24.60
C GLU A 236 -17.55 6.81 -23.60
N ILE A 237 -16.76 7.46 -22.74
CA ILE A 237 -16.01 6.78 -21.67
C ILE A 237 -16.98 6.11 -20.68
N ILE A 238 -18.01 6.82 -20.22
CA ILE A 238 -19.05 6.25 -19.35
C ILE A 238 -19.71 5.05 -20.01
N ARG A 239 -20.06 5.14 -21.31
CA ARG A 239 -20.66 4.05 -22.07
C ARG A 239 -19.76 2.81 -22.10
N LYS A 240 -18.45 2.98 -22.30
CA LYS A 240 -17.47 1.88 -22.26
C LYS A 240 -17.37 1.25 -20.86
N ILE A 241 -17.38 2.07 -19.81
CA ILE A 241 -17.39 1.57 -18.42
C ILE A 241 -18.65 0.74 -18.16
N ASP A 242 -19.82 1.22 -18.59
CA ASP A 242 -21.11 0.53 -18.43
C ASP A 242 -21.18 -0.77 -19.22
N ALA A 243 -20.51 -0.84 -20.37
CA ALA A 243 -20.39 -2.06 -21.16
C ALA A 243 -19.39 -3.07 -20.58
N GLY A 244 -18.54 -2.66 -19.61
CA GLY A 244 -17.43 -3.47 -19.12
C GLY A 244 -16.22 -3.51 -20.08
N ASP A 245 -16.20 -2.64 -21.09
CA ASP A 245 -15.18 -2.55 -22.14
C ASP A 245 -14.09 -1.50 -21.85
N ALA A 246 -14.13 -0.86 -20.68
CA ALA A 246 -13.14 0.12 -20.28
C ALA A 246 -11.85 -0.56 -19.80
N ASP A 247 -10.79 -0.45 -20.61
CA ASP A 247 -9.43 -0.80 -20.22
C ASP A 247 -8.76 0.35 -19.43
N ASP A 248 -7.52 0.12 -18.98
CA ASP A 248 -6.77 1.11 -18.19
C ASP A 248 -6.57 2.44 -18.91
N GLU A 249 -6.45 2.43 -20.24
CA GLU A 249 -6.26 3.65 -21.03
C GLU A 249 -7.56 4.46 -21.13
N VAL A 250 -8.71 3.79 -21.28
CA VAL A 250 -10.02 4.45 -21.21
C VAL A 250 -10.26 5.07 -19.83
N LEU A 251 -9.89 4.39 -18.76
CA LEU A 251 -10.06 4.88 -17.39
C LEU A 251 -9.13 6.06 -17.09
N LYS A 252 -7.87 5.96 -17.51
CA LYS A 252 -6.88 7.04 -17.49
C LYS A 252 -7.38 8.27 -18.23
N ASP A 253 -7.97 8.09 -19.40
CA ASP A 253 -8.53 9.18 -20.19
C ASP A 253 -9.71 9.87 -19.47
N GLY A 254 -10.60 9.07 -18.86
CA GLY A 254 -11.68 9.60 -18.05
C GLY A 254 -11.18 10.40 -16.85
N ALA A 255 -10.16 9.89 -16.16
CA ALA A 255 -9.52 10.58 -15.05
C ALA A 255 -8.85 11.89 -15.49
N GLU A 256 -8.14 11.89 -16.63
CA GLU A 256 -7.53 13.09 -17.22
C GLU A 256 -8.56 14.13 -17.61
N LEU A 257 -9.70 13.71 -18.17
CA LEU A 257 -10.78 14.60 -18.55
C LEU A 257 -11.45 15.24 -17.31
N ALA A 258 -11.68 14.47 -16.25
CA ALA A 258 -12.18 14.99 -14.97
C ALA A 258 -11.18 15.97 -14.33
N TYR A 259 -9.89 15.63 -14.35
CA TYR A 259 -8.84 16.48 -13.81
C TYR A 259 -8.64 17.76 -14.63
N SER A 260 -8.68 17.67 -15.95
CA SER A 260 -8.56 18.83 -16.84
C SER A 260 -9.63 19.87 -16.57
N LEU A 261 -10.85 19.46 -16.20
CA LEU A 261 -11.93 20.37 -15.81
C LEU A 261 -11.73 20.94 -14.39
N CYS A 262 -11.48 20.07 -13.41
CA CYS A 262 -11.58 20.42 -11.98
C CYS A 262 -10.25 20.86 -11.34
N GLY A 263 -9.12 20.47 -11.93
CA GLY A 263 -7.80 20.56 -11.32
C GLY A 263 -7.79 19.96 -9.91
N GLN A 264 -7.23 20.70 -8.96
CA GLN A 264 -7.15 20.31 -7.55
C GLN A 264 -8.52 20.12 -6.88
N HIS A 265 -9.60 20.76 -7.37
CA HIS A 265 -10.93 20.56 -6.80
C HIS A 265 -11.50 19.16 -7.05
N LEU A 266 -10.93 18.40 -7.99
CA LEU A 266 -11.30 17.00 -8.20
C LEU A 266 -11.22 16.20 -6.90
N PHE A 267 -10.25 16.54 -6.04
CA PHE A 267 -10.06 15.90 -4.75
C PHE A 267 -11.31 15.99 -3.86
N THR A 268 -12.04 17.11 -3.91
CA THR A 268 -13.29 17.30 -3.13
C THR A 268 -14.40 16.37 -3.61
N TYR A 269 -14.50 16.14 -4.92
CA TYR A 269 -15.44 15.19 -5.50
C TYR A 269 -15.07 13.75 -5.15
N ILE A 270 -13.77 13.41 -5.16
CA ILE A 270 -13.27 12.10 -4.71
C ILE A 270 -13.64 11.88 -3.24
N THR A 271 -13.35 12.84 -2.34
CA THR A 271 -13.76 12.77 -0.93
C THR A 271 -15.26 12.52 -0.80
N SER A 272 -16.06 13.29 -1.53
CA SER A 272 -17.52 13.19 -1.49
C SER A 272 -18.00 11.81 -1.93
N SER A 273 -17.46 11.24 -3.01
CA SER A 273 -17.81 9.89 -3.47
C SER A 273 -17.45 8.81 -2.43
N LEU A 274 -16.22 8.89 -1.88
CA LEU A 274 -15.71 7.92 -0.91
C LEU A 274 -16.52 7.89 0.39
N TYR A 275 -17.01 9.05 0.85
CA TYR A 275 -17.70 9.17 2.15
C TYR A 275 -19.19 9.53 2.06
N ARG A 276 -19.79 9.54 0.86
CA ARG A 276 -21.23 9.80 0.67
C ARG A 276 -22.10 8.86 1.51
N VAL A 277 -21.70 7.61 1.60
CA VAL A 277 -22.33 6.60 2.46
C VAL A 277 -21.44 6.45 3.69
N GLN A 278 -22.06 6.22 4.86
CA GLN A 278 -21.36 5.95 6.11
C GLN A 278 -20.69 4.56 6.08
N ARG A 279 -19.66 4.45 5.23
CA ARG A 279 -18.86 3.24 5.03
C ARG A 279 -18.06 2.95 6.29
N GLN A 280 -17.73 1.68 6.46
CA GLN A 280 -16.93 1.18 7.56
C GLN A 280 -15.70 0.46 7.02
N PRO A 281 -14.60 0.35 7.78
CA PRO A 281 -13.46 -0.43 7.34
C PRO A 281 -13.85 -1.87 7.01
N SER A 282 -13.31 -2.39 5.91
CA SER A 282 -13.55 -3.77 5.45
C SER A 282 -13.00 -4.81 6.43
N ALA A 283 -13.41 -6.07 6.28
CA ALA A 283 -12.86 -7.17 7.08
C ALA A 283 -11.34 -7.30 6.92
N ILE A 284 -10.81 -6.95 5.74
CA ILE A 284 -9.37 -6.95 5.46
C ILE A 284 -8.68 -5.85 6.27
N HIS A 285 -9.20 -4.62 6.28
CA HIS A 285 -8.65 -3.53 7.09
C HIS A 285 -8.56 -3.91 8.57
N ARG A 286 -9.61 -4.53 9.11
CA ARG A 286 -9.64 -4.97 10.52
C ARG A 286 -8.60 -6.06 10.80
N ALA A 287 -8.47 -7.04 9.91
CA ALA A 287 -7.43 -8.08 10.05
C ALA A 287 -6.01 -7.49 10.04
N VAL A 288 -5.76 -6.49 9.18
CA VAL A 288 -4.49 -5.75 9.14
C VAL A 288 -4.26 -4.98 10.43
N ALA A 289 -5.26 -4.25 10.91
CA ALA A 289 -5.14 -3.41 12.11
C ALA A 289 -4.82 -4.22 13.37
N ARG A 290 -5.41 -5.41 13.53
CA ARG A 290 -5.11 -6.31 14.66
C ARG A 290 -3.64 -6.71 14.74
N LEU A 291 -2.98 -6.85 13.59
CA LEU A 291 -1.56 -7.20 13.53
C LEU A 291 -0.63 -5.99 13.59
N ALA A 292 -1.17 -4.77 13.67
CA ALA A 292 -0.39 -3.54 13.70
C ALA A 292 0.09 -3.14 15.11
N HIS A 293 -0.39 -3.81 16.16
CA HIS A 293 0.09 -3.58 17.52
C HIS A 293 1.60 -3.74 17.62
N ALA A 294 2.22 -2.85 18.41
CA ALA A 294 3.65 -2.89 18.63
C ALA A 294 4.07 -4.22 19.26
N GLN A 295 5.19 -4.77 18.79
CA GLN A 295 5.74 -6.04 19.23
C GLN A 295 7.20 -5.87 19.63
N ASN A 296 7.63 -6.65 20.62
CA ASN A 296 9.02 -6.68 21.05
C ASN A 296 9.84 -7.59 20.11
N VAL A 297 10.78 -6.99 19.38
CA VAL A 297 11.67 -7.68 18.44
C VAL A 297 13.06 -7.78 19.06
N ARG A 298 13.47 -9.00 19.41
CA ARG A 298 14.76 -9.25 20.07
C ARG A 298 15.91 -9.49 19.10
N ASP A 299 15.59 -9.98 17.92
CA ASP A 299 16.59 -10.46 16.96
C ASP A 299 17.05 -9.36 15.97
N ARG A 300 16.64 -8.11 16.18
CA ARG A 300 17.13 -6.94 15.43
C ARG A 300 18.44 -6.44 16.04
N ARG A 301 19.26 -5.79 15.19
CA ARG A 301 20.50 -5.10 15.63
C ARG A 301 20.25 -4.14 16.80
N ASN A 302 19.08 -3.50 16.80
CA ASN A 302 18.56 -2.70 17.90
C ASN A 302 17.31 -3.40 18.46
N PRO A 303 17.42 -4.22 19.52
CA PRO A 303 16.25 -4.84 20.13
C PRO A 303 15.30 -3.79 20.69
N GLY A 304 13.99 -4.00 20.57
CA GLY A 304 13.01 -3.03 21.09
C GLY A 304 11.59 -3.28 20.62
N TYR A 305 10.71 -2.33 20.94
CA TYR A 305 9.35 -2.31 20.43
C TYR A 305 9.32 -1.69 19.04
N TYR A 306 8.73 -2.42 18.10
CA TYR A 306 8.51 -1.98 16.74
C TYR A 306 7.02 -2.06 16.41
N PRO A 307 6.51 -1.25 15.46
CA PRO A 307 5.17 -1.43 14.94
C PRO A 307 4.97 -2.86 14.41
N GLY A 308 3.73 -3.34 14.45
CA GLY A 308 3.40 -4.71 14.07
C GLY A 308 3.58 -5.00 12.57
N TRP A 309 3.47 -3.95 11.74
CA TRP A 309 3.93 -3.92 10.35
C TRP A 309 5.09 -2.95 10.22
N ASP A 310 6.09 -3.29 9.41
CA ASP A 310 7.23 -2.41 9.18
C ASP A 310 6.77 -1.04 8.65
N VAL A 311 5.89 -1.06 7.65
CA VAL A 311 5.10 0.09 7.19
C VAL A 311 3.84 -0.41 6.50
N ILE A 312 2.77 0.38 6.50
CA ILE A 312 1.61 0.17 5.63
C ILE A 312 1.71 1.20 4.50
N ILE A 313 1.68 0.75 3.26
CA ILE A 313 1.70 1.56 2.05
C ILE A 313 0.36 1.38 1.37
N THR A 314 -0.23 2.44 0.83
CA THR A 314 -1.49 2.34 0.11
C THR A 314 -1.57 3.30 -1.08
N ASN A 315 -2.25 2.82 -2.11
CA ASN A 315 -2.63 3.61 -3.28
C ASN A 315 -4.05 4.20 -3.16
N ASN A 316 -4.71 3.97 -2.02
CA ASN A 316 -6.07 4.41 -1.78
C ASN A 316 -6.07 5.83 -1.22
N PHE A 317 -7.03 6.64 -1.64
CA PHE A 317 -7.21 8.00 -1.13
C PHE A 317 -7.89 8.05 0.23
N ASP A 318 -8.65 7.01 0.57
CA ASP A 318 -9.52 6.97 1.74
C ASP A 318 -8.76 6.87 3.07
N ALA A 319 -9.50 7.03 4.17
CA ALA A 319 -8.99 6.93 5.54
C ALA A 319 -9.40 5.63 6.24
N PHE A 320 -9.91 4.61 5.52
CA PHE A 320 -10.49 3.42 6.15
C PHE A 320 -9.46 2.60 6.93
N MET A 321 -8.21 2.53 6.45
CA MET A 321 -7.12 1.91 7.20
C MET A 321 -6.84 2.67 8.51
N SER A 322 -6.80 4.00 8.48
CA SER A 322 -6.62 4.83 9.68
C SER A 322 -7.76 4.66 10.68
N TRP A 323 -9.00 4.48 10.21
CA TRP A 323 -10.14 4.19 11.07
C TRP A 323 -10.02 2.81 11.70
N ALA A 324 -9.67 1.77 10.94
CA ALA A 324 -9.45 0.43 11.49
C ALA A 324 -8.34 0.40 12.56
N LEU A 325 -7.24 1.13 12.33
CA LEU A 325 -6.17 1.27 13.33
C LEU A 325 -6.66 1.98 14.59
N THR A 326 -7.53 2.99 14.43
CA THR A 326 -8.13 3.70 15.56
C THR A 326 -9.11 2.81 16.33
N ASP A 327 -9.94 2.03 15.64
CA ASP A 327 -10.85 1.05 16.24
C ASP A 327 -10.09 0.00 17.09
N GLU A 328 -8.94 -0.45 16.61
CA GLU A 328 -8.06 -1.40 17.32
C GLU A 328 -7.13 -0.70 18.34
N GLY A 329 -7.22 0.62 18.54
CA GLY A 329 -6.42 1.34 19.53
C GLY A 329 -4.92 1.43 19.21
N VAL A 330 -4.54 1.32 17.93
CA VAL A 330 -3.15 1.37 17.47
C VAL A 330 -2.73 2.83 17.25
N PRO A 331 -1.63 3.30 17.88
CA PRO A 331 -1.03 4.60 17.56
C PRO A 331 -0.57 4.61 16.09
N SER A 332 -1.11 5.50 15.27
CA SER A 332 -0.81 5.55 13.84
C SER A 332 -0.82 6.95 13.27
N ALA A 333 -0.17 7.12 12.12
CA ALA A 333 -0.21 8.36 11.34
C ALA A 333 -0.32 8.05 9.84
N ALA A 334 -1.27 8.71 9.17
CA ALA A 334 -1.37 8.69 7.71
C ALA A 334 -0.47 9.77 7.11
N TRP A 335 0.37 9.43 6.15
CA TRP A 335 1.33 10.34 5.53
C TRP A 335 1.03 10.49 4.04
N ALA A 336 1.04 11.72 3.56
CA ALA A 336 0.86 12.07 2.16
C ALA A 336 1.67 13.32 1.80
N MET A 337 1.72 13.64 0.51
CA MET A 337 2.36 14.88 0.04
C MET A 337 1.44 16.09 0.28
N ARG A 338 2.01 17.17 0.85
CA ARG A 338 1.42 18.51 0.93
C ARG A 338 2.37 19.47 0.22
N GLY A 339 2.07 19.77 -1.04
CA GLY A 339 3.05 20.37 -1.96
C GLY A 339 4.27 19.45 -2.12
N GLU A 340 5.46 19.98 -1.81
CA GLU A 340 6.74 19.26 -1.89
C GLU A 340 7.12 18.52 -0.60
N GLU A 341 6.36 18.72 0.48
CA GLU A 341 6.67 18.17 1.80
C GLU A 341 5.83 16.94 2.12
N LEU A 342 6.41 16.01 2.88
CA LEU A 342 5.65 14.91 3.47
C LEU A 342 4.94 15.44 4.74
N ALA A 343 3.62 15.25 4.82
CA ALA A 343 2.81 15.67 5.95
C ALA A 343 2.10 14.47 6.58
N GLY A 344 2.14 14.39 7.91
CA GLY A 344 1.50 13.34 8.69
C GLY A 344 0.18 13.78 9.31
N ASP A 345 -0.76 12.86 9.39
CA ASP A 345 -2.06 12.98 10.05
C ASP A 345 -2.15 11.94 11.18
N PRO A 346 -1.57 12.24 12.36
CA PRO A 346 -1.58 11.31 13.50
C PRO A 346 -2.99 11.14 14.06
N ASN A 347 -3.33 9.92 14.47
CA ASN A 347 -4.57 9.65 15.20
C ASN A 347 -4.47 10.09 16.68
N THR A 348 -5.59 10.01 17.38
CA THR A 348 -5.69 10.44 18.79
C THR A 348 -4.75 9.68 19.72
N PHE A 349 -4.48 8.40 19.45
CA PHE A 349 -3.55 7.59 20.24
C PHE A 349 -2.10 8.04 20.05
N ALA A 350 -1.67 8.26 18.80
CA ALA A 350 -0.34 8.80 18.50
C ALA A 350 -0.14 10.19 19.14
N LEU A 351 -1.15 11.07 19.06
CA LEU A 351 -1.09 12.39 19.68
C LEU A 351 -0.95 12.32 21.20
N ARG A 352 -1.67 11.41 21.87
CA ARG A 352 -1.59 11.23 23.34
C ARG A 352 -0.23 10.70 23.80
N GLN A 353 0.45 9.92 22.96
CA GLN A 353 1.76 9.35 23.28
C GLN A 353 2.91 10.33 23.01
N GLY A 354 2.63 11.47 22.37
CA GLY A 354 3.63 12.47 21.99
C GLY A 354 4.31 12.17 20.66
N GLN A 355 4.91 13.20 20.05
CA GLN A 355 5.57 13.12 18.74
C GLN A 355 6.77 12.15 18.69
N GLU A 356 7.25 11.68 19.85
CA GLU A 356 8.41 10.80 19.99
C GLU A 356 8.06 9.31 20.06
N CYS A 357 6.80 8.92 19.87
CA CYS A 357 6.40 7.52 19.92
C CYS A 357 7.00 6.72 18.74
N GLN A 358 8.13 6.06 19.00
CA GLN A 358 8.92 5.30 18.01
C GLN A 358 8.17 4.11 17.40
N TRP A 359 7.05 3.68 18.00
CA TRP A 359 6.24 2.55 17.54
C TRP A 359 4.90 2.99 16.91
N THR A 360 4.81 4.23 16.43
CA THR A 360 3.66 4.69 15.63
C THR A 360 3.61 3.95 14.30
N GLN A 361 2.49 3.27 14.01
CA GLN A 361 2.27 2.62 12.72
C GLN A 361 2.11 3.67 11.61
N SER A 362 3.04 3.69 10.67
CA SER A 362 2.96 4.60 9.50
C SER A 362 2.08 4.01 8.41
N VAL A 363 1.20 4.85 7.85
CA VAL A 363 0.36 4.56 6.67
C VAL A 363 0.70 5.55 5.56
N LEU A 364 1.41 5.12 4.52
CA LEU A 364 1.92 5.97 3.44
C LEU A 364 0.97 5.96 2.24
N HIS A 365 0.32 7.09 1.95
CA HIS A 365 -0.64 7.26 0.85
C HIS A 365 0.06 7.79 -0.41
N LEU A 366 0.48 6.87 -1.28
CA LEU A 366 1.24 7.21 -2.48
C LEU A 366 0.46 8.08 -3.45
N HIS A 367 -0.83 7.80 -3.64
CA HIS A 367 -1.67 8.54 -4.58
C HIS A 367 -2.29 9.79 -3.97
N GLY A 368 -2.08 10.06 -2.68
CA GLY A 368 -2.72 11.16 -1.95
C GLY A 368 -3.71 10.66 -0.89
N TYR A 369 -4.08 11.53 0.05
CA TYR A 369 -4.88 11.19 1.23
C TYR A 369 -6.00 12.20 1.45
N THR A 370 -7.24 11.73 1.51
CA THR A 370 -8.44 12.54 1.65
C THR A 370 -9.31 12.05 2.81
N PRO A 371 -9.09 12.52 4.04
CA PRO A 371 -9.99 12.19 5.15
C PRO A 371 -11.31 13.00 5.05
N PRO A 372 -12.38 12.58 5.74
CA PRO A 372 -13.67 13.29 5.72
C PRO A 372 -13.64 14.64 6.46
N ARG A 373 -12.58 14.91 7.22
CA ARG A 373 -12.33 16.21 7.86
C ARG A 373 -11.49 17.09 6.94
N LEU A 374 -11.59 18.41 7.15
CA LEU A 374 -10.70 19.38 6.51
C LEU A 374 -9.24 19.03 6.83
N PHE A 375 -8.61 18.30 5.93
CA PHE A 375 -7.18 18.21 5.84
C PHE A 375 -6.78 19.39 4.97
N LEU A 376 -6.23 20.43 5.61
CA LEU A 376 -5.86 21.69 4.99
C LEU A 376 -4.81 21.44 3.90
N ILE A 377 -5.25 21.07 2.71
CA ILE A 377 -4.39 20.98 1.54
C ILE A 377 -4.99 21.82 0.43
N THR A 378 -4.40 22.99 0.24
CA THR A 378 -4.69 23.86 -0.91
C THR A 378 -3.92 23.45 -2.17
N ASN A 379 -2.87 22.61 -2.02
CA ASN A 379 -2.06 22.05 -3.11
C ASN A 379 -1.69 20.58 -2.81
N VAL A 380 -2.52 19.62 -3.23
CA VAL A 380 -2.22 18.19 -3.07
C VAL A 380 -1.51 17.71 -4.32
N ARG A 381 -0.31 17.15 -4.18
CA ARG A 381 0.18 16.24 -5.21
C ARG A 381 -0.53 14.90 -5.01
N PHE A 382 -1.42 14.57 -5.94
CA PHE A 382 -2.17 13.32 -5.94
C PHE A 382 -2.08 12.67 -7.32
N VAL A 383 -2.27 11.36 -7.38
CA VAL A 383 -2.09 10.55 -8.59
C VAL A 383 -3.42 9.93 -8.97
N PHE A 384 -4.09 10.52 -9.96
CA PHE A 384 -5.37 10.03 -10.47
C PHE A 384 -5.40 10.00 -12.00
N ALA A 385 -4.78 10.98 -12.65
CA ALA A 385 -4.75 11.17 -14.10
C ALA A 385 -3.38 10.84 -14.72
N THR A 386 -3.34 10.51 -16.01
CA THR A 386 -2.12 10.09 -16.74
C THR A 386 -1.00 11.13 -16.68
N SER A 387 -1.35 12.41 -16.78
CA SER A 387 -0.42 13.52 -16.62
C SER A 387 0.28 13.47 -15.25
N GLN A 388 -0.48 13.17 -14.19
CA GLN A 388 0.03 13.02 -12.82
C GLN A 388 0.85 11.74 -12.64
N TYR A 389 0.49 10.64 -13.30
CA TYR A 389 1.31 9.43 -13.33
C TYR A 389 2.69 9.71 -13.95
N THR A 390 2.73 10.44 -15.07
CA THR A 390 3.99 10.72 -15.76
C THR A 390 4.92 11.59 -14.90
N GLU A 391 4.38 12.62 -14.23
CA GLU A 391 5.16 13.46 -13.31
C GLU A 391 5.63 12.68 -12.08
N THR A 392 4.74 11.90 -11.46
CA THR A 392 4.99 11.16 -10.22
C THR A 392 6.02 10.04 -10.39
N TYR A 393 5.97 9.32 -11.51
CA TYR A 393 6.88 8.22 -11.81
C TYR A 393 8.09 8.65 -12.66
N SER A 394 8.26 9.96 -12.90
CA SER A 394 9.44 10.53 -13.56
C SER A 394 10.73 10.34 -12.73
N GLN A 395 11.87 10.79 -13.26
CA GLN A 395 13.14 10.71 -12.52
C GLN A 395 13.14 11.54 -11.22
N GLU A 396 12.38 12.63 -11.17
CA GLU A 396 12.21 13.45 -9.96
C GLU A 396 10.99 12.97 -9.16
N ARG A 397 11.07 11.75 -8.62
CA ARG A 397 9.99 11.15 -7.82
C ARG A 397 9.64 12.03 -6.61
N PRO A 398 8.35 12.20 -6.28
CA PRO A 398 7.92 12.86 -5.05
C PRO A 398 8.57 12.22 -3.82
N ALA A 399 8.75 13.01 -2.74
CA ALA A 399 9.46 12.57 -1.55
C ALA A 399 8.89 11.27 -0.94
N ILE A 400 7.55 11.10 -0.95
CA ILE A 400 6.90 9.88 -0.46
C ILE A 400 7.24 8.65 -1.32
N PHE A 401 7.29 8.79 -2.64
CA PHE A 401 7.65 7.70 -3.54
C PHE A 401 9.11 7.33 -3.39
N ARG A 402 10.01 8.31 -3.33
CA ARG A 402 11.43 8.07 -3.07
C ARG A 402 11.64 7.35 -1.73
N LYS A 403 10.91 7.75 -0.69
CA LYS A 403 10.90 7.08 0.61
C LYS A 403 10.45 5.63 0.48
N VAL A 404 9.28 5.38 -0.11
CA VAL A 404 8.73 4.02 -0.27
C VAL A 404 9.67 3.12 -1.07
N MET A 405 10.18 3.62 -2.20
CA MET A 405 11.07 2.85 -3.06
C MET A 405 12.40 2.56 -2.37
N ASN A 406 13.08 3.58 -1.85
CA ASN A 406 14.44 3.40 -1.34
C ASN A 406 14.49 2.67 0.00
N GLU A 407 13.50 2.90 0.88
CA GLU A 407 13.53 2.35 2.25
C GLU A 407 12.83 1.00 2.37
N TYR A 408 11.90 0.65 1.47
CA TYR A 408 11.06 -0.56 1.65
C TYR A 408 10.99 -1.49 0.43
N LEU A 409 10.88 -0.96 -0.79
CA LEU A 409 10.68 -1.81 -1.97
C LEU A 409 11.99 -2.24 -2.64
N GLU A 410 12.96 -1.34 -2.76
CA GLU A 410 14.29 -1.63 -3.31
C GLU A 410 15.29 -2.09 -2.25
N ASP A 411 15.04 -1.81 -0.96
CA ASP A 411 15.88 -2.30 0.13
C ASP A 411 15.61 -3.80 0.35
N PRO A 412 16.61 -4.67 0.11
CA PRO A 412 16.41 -6.12 0.16
C PRO A 412 16.21 -6.67 1.58
N ILE A 413 16.38 -5.85 2.63
CA ILE A 413 16.04 -6.23 4.01
C ILE A 413 14.52 -6.36 4.18
N HIS A 414 13.76 -5.53 3.46
CA HIS A 414 12.34 -5.36 3.65
C HIS A 414 11.56 -6.27 2.70
N VAL A 415 10.43 -6.80 3.16
CA VAL A 415 9.51 -7.64 2.39
C VAL A 415 8.16 -6.98 2.30
N ALA A 416 7.55 -7.00 1.12
CA ALA A 416 6.22 -6.43 0.93
C ALA A 416 5.20 -7.55 0.72
N LEU A 417 4.05 -7.43 1.37
CA LEU A 417 2.86 -8.22 1.09
C LEU A 417 1.80 -7.32 0.43
N TYR A 418 1.49 -7.59 -0.84
CA TYR A 418 0.46 -6.89 -1.60
C TYR A 418 -0.90 -7.53 -1.35
N VAL A 419 -1.90 -6.70 -1.02
CA VAL A 419 -3.28 -7.12 -0.76
C VAL A 419 -4.25 -6.21 -1.50
N GLY A 420 -5.15 -6.80 -2.29
CA GLY A 420 -6.12 -6.04 -3.08
C GLY A 420 -5.51 -5.21 -4.22
N CYS A 421 -4.29 -5.55 -4.65
CA CYS A 421 -3.60 -4.93 -5.78
C CYS A 421 -3.86 -5.73 -7.06
N SER A 422 -4.22 -5.06 -8.15
CA SER A 422 -4.47 -5.69 -9.45
C SER A 422 -3.20 -5.96 -10.27
N PHE A 423 -2.10 -5.25 -9.98
CA PHE A 423 -0.90 -5.19 -10.81
C PHE A 423 -1.15 -4.75 -12.27
N ALA A 424 -2.22 -3.97 -12.49
CA ALA A 424 -2.52 -3.38 -13.79
C ALA A 424 -1.60 -2.20 -14.14
N ASP A 425 -1.03 -1.54 -13.12
CA ASP A 425 -0.14 -0.40 -13.29
C ASP A 425 1.27 -0.83 -13.74
N GLN A 426 1.53 -0.68 -15.05
CA GLN A 426 2.82 -1.02 -15.65
C GLN A 426 4.01 -0.21 -15.10
N ASN A 427 3.78 1.03 -14.65
CA ASN A 427 4.85 1.86 -14.09
C ASN A 427 5.32 1.29 -12.75
N MET A 428 4.38 0.95 -11.88
CA MET A 428 4.70 0.28 -10.61
C MET A 428 5.36 -1.08 -10.85
N ASN A 429 4.86 -1.85 -11.82
CA ASN A 429 5.44 -3.14 -12.19
C ASN A 429 6.90 -3.03 -12.65
N GLY A 430 7.24 -2.03 -13.47
CA GLY A 430 8.61 -1.78 -13.91
C GLY A 430 9.57 -1.42 -12.76
N LEU A 431 9.06 -0.79 -11.69
CA LEU A 431 9.85 -0.56 -10.47
C LEU A 431 10.17 -1.86 -9.73
N LEU A 432 9.21 -2.79 -9.67
CA LEU A 432 9.41 -4.10 -9.05
C LEU A 432 10.34 -5.00 -9.89
N GLU A 433 10.22 -4.96 -11.21
CA GLU A 433 11.16 -5.60 -12.14
C GLU A 433 12.59 -5.09 -11.91
N THR A 434 12.75 -3.78 -11.76
CA THR A 434 14.04 -3.19 -11.40
C THR A 434 14.52 -3.72 -10.05
N ALA A 435 13.66 -3.75 -9.02
CA ALA A 435 14.03 -4.23 -7.69
C ALA A 435 14.53 -5.70 -7.71
N ILE A 436 13.83 -6.62 -8.39
CA ILE A 436 14.25 -8.03 -8.47
C ILE A 436 15.52 -8.22 -9.30
N GLN A 437 15.76 -7.40 -10.32
CA GLN A 437 17.03 -7.41 -11.05
C GLN A 437 18.20 -7.00 -10.14
N ARG A 438 17.95 -6.08 -9.20
CA ARG A 438 18.95 -5.61 -8.23
C ARG A 438 19.21 -6.62 -7.12
N ALA A 439 18.19 -7.37 -6.70
CA ALA A 439 18.28 -8.42 -5.69
C ALA A 439 17.65 -9.75 -6.15
N PRO A 440 18.27 -10.48 -7.10
CA PRO A 440 17.75 -11.76 -7.59
C PRO A 440 17.45 -12.75 -6.47
N GLY A 441 16.32 -13.47 -6.59
CA GLY A 441 15.89 -14.45 -5.60
C GLY A 441 15.16 -13.86 -4.40
N ARG A 442 15.16 -12.52 -4.24
CA ARG A 442 14.41 -11.86 -3.18
C ARG A 442 13.06 -11.39 -3.70
N TYR A 443 12.00 -12.16 -3.41
CA TYR A 443 10.63 -11.88 -3.87
C TYR A 443 9.74 -11.20 -2.82
N HIS A 444 8.92 -10.24 -3.28
CA HIS A 444 7.77 -9.76 -2.52
C HIS A 444 6.63 -10.78 -2.67
N TYR A 445 5.55 -10.63 -1.90
CA TYR A 445 4.43 -11.56 -1.92
C TYR A 445 3.13 -10.84 -2.25
N ALA A 446 2.20 -11.51 -2.90
CA ALA A 446 0.88 -10.94 -3.17
C ALA A 446 -0.22 -11.96 -2.90
N LEU A 447 -1.25 -11.56 -2.15
CA LEU A 447 -2.48 -12.35 -2.06
C LEU A 447 -3.26 -12.14 -3.35
N LEU A 448 -3.37 -13.18 -4.17
CA LEU A 448 -3.99 -13.10 -5.50
C LEU A 448 -5.07 -14.16 -5.67
N LYS A 449 -6.20 -13.74 -6.25
CA LYS A 449 -7.29 -14.66 -6.57
C LYS A 449 -6.83 -15.59 -7.69
N TRP A 450 -7.03 -16.88 -7.53
CA TRP A 450 -6.80 -17.83 -8.60
C TRP A 450 -7.74 -17.51 -9.79
N PRO A 451 -7.22 -17.37 -11.03
CA PRO A 451 -8.00 -16.82 -12.14
C PRO A 451 -9.07 -17.79 -12.67
N ARG A 452 -8.96 -19.09 -12.37
CA ARG A 452 -9.87 -20.14 -12.87
C ARG A 452 -10.79 -20.63 -11.76
N LYS A 453 -11.97 -21.15 -12.10
CA LYS A 453 -12.82 -21.83 -11.11
C LYS A 453 -12.25 -23.22 -10.82
N ARG A 454 -11.75 -23.45 -9.59
CA ARG A 454 -11.18 -24.75 -9.20
C ARG A 454 -12.19 -25.86 -8.98
N ARG A 455 -13.42 -25.54 -8.52
CA ARG A 455 -14.42 -26.54 -8.09
C ARG A 455 -13.83 -27.61 -7.14
N GLY A 456 -12.89 -27.22 -6.28
CA GLY A 456 -12.18 -28.12 -5.35
C GLY A 456 -10.96 -28.85 -5.91
N ILE A 457 -10.69 -28.77 -7.22
CA ILE A 457 -9.54 -29.41 -7.87
C ILE A 457 -8.28 -28.56 -7.65
N VAL A 458 -7.19 -29.17 -7.21
CA VAL A 458 -5.88 -28.52 -7.07
C VAL A 458 -5.26 -28.34 -8.47
N PRO A 459 -4.81 -27.13 -8.83
CA PRO A 459 -4.08 -26.89 -10.07
C PRO A 459 -2.84 -27.77 -10.18
N THR A 460 -2.56 -28.18 -11.40
CA THR A 460 -1.30 -28.86 -11.70
C THR A 460 -0.12 -27.90 -11.53
N VAL A 461 1.09 -28.44 -11.35
CA VAL A 461 2.33 -27.64 -11.26
C VAL A 461 2.53 -26.79 -12.51
N GLU A 462 2.17 -27.30 -13.69
CA GLU A 462 2.31 -26.56 -14.94
C GLU A 462 1.32 -25.40 -15.06
N GLU A 463 0.08 -25.58 -14.58
CA GLU A 463 -0.89 -24.50 -14.50
C GLU A 463 -0.44 -23.41 -13.53
N LEU A 464 0.05 -23.79 -12.35
CA LEU A 464 0.64 -22.86 -11.40
C LEU A 464 1.77 -22.08 -12.05
N ARG A 465 2.78 -22.77 -12.59
CA ARG A 465 3.94 -22.15 -13.24
C ARG A 465 3.54 -21.14 -14.31
N THR A 466 2.53 -21.48 -15.11
CA THR A 466 2.00 -20.61 -16.16
C THR A 466 1.39 -19.33 -15.59
N GLU A 467 0.51 -19.45 -14.58
CA GLU A 467 -0.16 -18.29 -13.98
C GLU A 467 0.80 -17.43 -13.12
N GLU A 468 1.83 -18.04 -12.54
CA GLU A 468 2.84 -17.36 -11.71
C GLU A 468 3.88 -16.59 -12.51
N GLN A 469 4.19 -17.03 -13.74
CA GLN A 469 5.30 -16.53 -14.55
C GLN A 469 5.36 -15.01 -14.63
N ARG A 470 4.22 -14.35 -14.89
CA ARG A 470 4.16 -12.89 -15.00
C ARG A 470 4.51 -12.17 -13.69
N TYR A 471 4.12 -12.73 -12.55
CA TYR A 471 4.37 -12.14 -11.24
C TYR A 471 5.82 -12.37 -10.81
N LEU A 472 6.35 -13.56 -11.07
CA LEU A 472 7.75 -13.88 -10.79
C LEU A 472 8.70 -13.00 -11.61
N ALA A 473 8.35 -12.68 -12.86
CA ALA A 473 9.13 -11.74 -13.69
C ALA A 473 9.22 -10.34 -13.05
N MET A 474 8.17 -9.91 -12.35
CA MET A 474 8.13 -8.65 -11.60
C MET A 474 8.69 -8.77 -10.17
N GLY A 475 9.21 -9.92 -9.76
CA GLY A 475 9.71 -10.11 -8.39
C GLY A 475 8.64 -10.29 -7.32
N VAL A 476 7.45 -10.76 -7.71
CA VAL A 476 6.31 -11.01 -6.81
C VAL A 476 5.93 -12.49 -6.85
N ARG A 477 5.91 -13.14 -5.68
CA ARG A 477 5.38 -14.49 -5.49
C ARG A 477 3.89 -14.42 -5.14
N PRO A 478 3.00 -14.97 -5.98
CA PRO A 478 1.59 -15.03 -5.66
C PRO A 478 1.33 -16.08 -4.56
N ILE A 479 0.47 -15.73 -3.62
CA ILE A 479 -0.14 -16.65 -2.66
C ILE A 479 -1.61 -16.73 -3.06
N TRP A 480 -1.96 -17.84 -3.72
CA TRP A 480 -3.26 -18.00 -4.34
C TRP A 480 -4.37 -18.30 -3.34
N PHE A 481 -5.50 -17.61 -3.50
CA PHE A 481 -6.77 -17.87 -2.80
C PHE A 481 -7.92 -18.07 -3.80
N ASP A 482 -8.97 -18.76 -3.37
CA ASP A 482 -10.15 -19.01 -4.20
C ASP A 482 -11.20 -17.91 -4.03
N ASP A 483 -11.43 -17.47 -2.79
CA ASP A 483 -12.43 -16.47 -2.43
C ASP A 483 -11.84 -15.26 -1.70
N PHE A 484 -12.35 -14.06 -1.99
CA PHE A 484 -11.89 -12.83 -1.33
C PHE A 484 -12.16 -12.85 0.18
N ALA A 485 -13.16 -13.60 0.64
CA ALA A 485 -13.45 -13.81 2.05
C ALA A 485 -12.35 -14.58 2.80
N GLU A 486 -11.42 -15.25 2.09
CA GLU A 486 -10.28 -15.92 2.72
C GLU A 486 -9.20 -14.93 3.19
N ILE A 487 -9.08 -13.76 2.53
CA ILE A 487 -8.00 -12.80 2.78
C ILE A 487 -7.87 -12.42 4.26
N PRO A 488 -8.95 -12.04 4.99
CA PRO A 488 -8.84 -11.71 6.41
C PRO A 488 -8.28 -12.86 7.25
N HIS A 489 -8.66 -14.11 6.94
CA HIS A 489 -8.15 -15.29 7.63
C HIS A 489 -6.66 -15.52 7.31
N MET A 490 -6.27 -15.41 6.04
CA MET A 490 -4.87 -15.54 5.62
C MET A 490 -3.97 -14.49 6.30
N ILE A 491 -4.43 -13.24 6.40
CA ILE A 491 -3.71 -12.19 7.15
C ILE A 491 -3.63 -12.55 8.62
N SER A 492 -4.72 -12.99 9.25
CA SER A 492 -4.73 -13.35 10.68
C SER A 492 -3.74 -14.47 11.02
N ARG A 493 -3.42 -15.36 10.07
CA ARG A 493 -2.40 -16.41 10.25
C ARG A 493 -0.96 -15.88 10.40
N LEU A 494 -0.74 -14.58 10.16
CA LEU A 494 0.56 -13.93 10.30
C LEU A 494 0.87 -13.47 11.73
N GLU A 495 -0.09 -13.55 12.66
CA GLU A 495 0.11 -13.38 14.11
C GLU A 495 1.19 -14.33 14.65
#